data_AF-A0A4R0RKW2-F1
#
_entry.id   AF-A0A4R0RKW2-F1
#
_cell.length_a   1.000
_cell.length_b   1.000
_cell.length_c   1.000
_cell.angle_alpha   90.00
_cell.angle_beta   90.00
_cell.angle_gamma   90.00
#
_symmetry.space_group_name_H-M   'P 1'
#
loop_
_entity.id
_entity.type
_entity.pdbx_description
1 polymer ?
#
loop_
_entity_poly.entity_id
_entity_poly.type
_entity_poly.pdbx_seq_one_letter_code
_entity_poly.pdbx_strand_id
1 'polypeptide(L)'
;MATPIDSSAHAHHAHFFASGGVPTSVGLNVAGSGYYPAFPSSYYPVGFRDMFPAMRSRFDSFGYSGFIPEGTFKVEEARLHALKEWSALNAKREAEHLTLESTLEKHILSRAASEVEFAKNSLSLLELQRQLFELQVAKAKDTTLDKLVVRKAQADAERAEAEKQITVTLLAKKAQAEAERAEAEVAWVKCQHKKTEKEKAKLDLEMHLVQAQVESFKAQTAKFQAEAAKANAEAQLAAAASTPAPSSGAAPAQQEVKQLLDKLEKMDPCSGGYAWVDRPDEGGFRCEGGSHFKSYAEARAFVAAKKK
;
A
#
# COMPACT_ATOMS: atom_id res chain seq x y z
N MET A 1 -55.51 60.30 -2.72
CA MET A 1 -55.89 59.04 -2.03
C MET A 1 -54.63 58.20 -1.93
N ALA A 2 -54.12 58.02 -0.72
CA ALA A 2 -52.91 57.26 -0.45
C ALA A 2 -53.28 55.81 -0.17
N THR A 3 -52.52 54.87 -0.70
CA THR A 3 -52.45 53.49 -0.22
C THR A 3 -50.97 53.13 0.00
N PRO A 4 -50.60 52.52 1.13
CA PRO A 4 -49.24 52.11 1.43
C PRO A 4 -48.96 50.75 0.78
N ILE A 5 -47.74 50.56 0.27
CA ILE A 5 -47.24 49.24 -0.13
C ILE A 5 -46.45 48.69 1.05
N ASP A 6 -46.97 47.62 1.63
CA ASP A 6 -46.38 46.88 2.73
C ASP A 6 -45.05 46.23 2.33
N SER A 7 -44.03 46.55 3.12
CA SER A 7 -42.76 45.84 3.19
C SER A 7 -42.92 44.57 4.03
N SER A 8 -43.21 43.42 3.41
CA SER A 8 -43.16 42.13 4.12
C SER A 8 -43.12 40.91 3.19
N ALA A 9 -42.06 40.74 2.38
CA ALA A 9 -41.90 39.46 1.66
C ALA A 9 -40.47 39.08 1.23
N HIS A 10 -39.40 39.48 1.91
CA HIS A 10 -38.04 38.96 1.62
C HIS A 10 -37.32 38.59 2.92
N ALA A 11 -37.67 37.44 3.49
CA ALA A 11 -36.95 36.88 4.64
C ALA A 11 -36.97 35.35 4.66
N HIS A 12 -36.86 34.67 3.51
CA HIS A 12 -36.59 33.23 3.48
C HIS A 12 -35.78 32.90 2.24
N HIS A 13 -34.45 32.81 2.38
CA HIS A 13 -33.51 31.97 1.60
C HIS A 13 -32.05 32.43 1.79
N ALA A 14 -31.61 32.58 3.04
CA ALA A 14 -30.21 32.83 3.38
C ALA A 14 -29.76 31.92 4.54
N HIS A 15 -29.95 30.62 4.39
CA HIS A 15 -29.33 29.61 5.26
C HIS A 15 -28.94 28.40 4.42
N PHE A 16 -27.78 28.44 3.75
CA PHE A 16 -27.18 27.23 3.19
C PHE A 16 -25.65 27.13 3.34
N PHE A 17 -24.98 28.13 3.91
CA PHE A 17 -23.55 28.03 4.18
C PHE A 17 -23.19 28.70 5.51
N ALA A 18 -23.35 27.97 6.62
CA ALA A 18 -22.53 28.11 7.84
C ALA A 18 -23.04 27.19 8.95
N SER A 19 -22.31 26.09 9.23
CA SER A 19 -22.03 25.56 10.58
C SER A 19 -21.37 24.17 10.49
N GLY A 20 -20.09 24.14 10.11
CA GLY A 20 -19.21 23.01 10.38
C GLY A 20 -18.75 23.09 11.83
N GLY A 21 -19.56 22.54 12.73
CA GLY A 21 -19.28 22.50 14.17
C GLY A 21 -18.03 21.70 14.50
N VAL A 22 -17.17 22.33 15.29
CA VAL A 22 -16.14 21.69 16.12
C VAL A 22 -16.84 20.81 17.16
N PRO A 23 -16.44 19.54 17.37
CA PRO A 23 -16.78 18.84 18.60
C PRO A 23 -15.56 18.85 19.52
N THR A 24 -15.63 19.67 20.58
CA THR A 24 -14.77 19.52 21.76
C THR A 24 -15.65 19.22 22.97
N SER A 25 -15.37 18.06 23.59
CA SER A 25 -15.80 17.62 24.92
C SER A 25 -17.31 17.33 25.08
N VAL A 26 -17.79 16.29 25.76
CA VAL A 26 -17.39 15.68 27.03
C VAL A 26 -17.87 14.22 27.03
N GLY A 27 -17.03 13.30 27.50
CA GLY A 27 -17.38 11.89 27.68
C GLY A 27 -16.35 11.18 28.57
N LEU A 28 -16.22 11.70 29.79
CA LEU A 28 -15.48 11.06 30.88
C LEU A 28 -16.16 9.72 31.21
N ASN A 29 -15.53 8.60 30.84
CA ASN A 29 -15.81 7.30 31.45
C ASN A 29 -14.49 6.73 31.97
N VAL A 30 -14.24 7.02 33.23
CA VAL A 30 -13.33 6.29 34.11
C VAL A 30 -14.10 5.08 34.62
N ALA A 31 -13.74 3.88 34.19
CA ALA A 31 -13.78 2.63 34.95
C ALA A 31 -13.50 1.45 34.01
N GLY A 32 -12.28 0.95 34.05
CA GLY A 32 -11.85 -0.20 33.26
C GLY A 32 -10.44 -0.63 33.65
N SER A 33 -10.27 -0.93 34.94
CA SER A 33 -9.09 -1.62 35.48
C SER A 33 -8.96 -2.99 34.79
N GLY A 34 -8.23 -3.04 33.68
CA GLY A 34 -7.76 -4.25 33.03
C GLY A 34 -6.26 -4.38 33.27
N TYR A 35 -5.90 -4.93 34.43
CA TYR A 35 -4.57 -5.48 34.69
C TYR A 35 -4.23 -6.49 33.57
N TYR A 36 -3.23 -6.19 32.74
CA TYR A 36 -2.54 -7.21 31.96
C TYR A 36 -1.16 -7.44 32.59
N PRO A 37 -0.80 -8.71 32.86
CA PRO A 37 0.41 -9.05 33.58
C PRO A 37 1.65 -8.71 32.76
N ALA A 38 2.62 -8.09 33.41
CA ALA A 38 4.00 -8.11 32.98
C ALA A 38 4.45 -9.58 32.90
N PHE A 39 4.71 -10.05 31.68
CA PHE A 39 5.49 -11.26 31.45
C PHE A 39 6.83 -10.89 30.81
N PRO A 40 7.90 -11.61 31.14
CA PRO A 40 9.27 -11.20 30.91
C PRO A 40 9.62 -11.29 29.42
N SER A 41 10.48 -10.38 28.98
CA SER A 41 11.06 -10.36 27.64
C SER A 41 11.59 -11.75 27.28
N SER A 42 10.88 -12.41 26.37
CA SER A 42 11.40 -13.54 25.61
C SER A 42 11.39 -13.10 24.15
N TYR A 43 12.58 -13.13 23.57
CA TYR A 43 12.93 -12.81 22.19
C TYR A 43 11.95 -13.45 21.18
N TYR A 44 11.26 -12.62 20.37
CA TYR A 44 10.76 -13.01 19.05
C TYR A 44 10.88 -11.82 18.08
N PRO A 45 11.43 -12.01 16.87
CA PRO A 45 11.56 -10.93 15.90
C PRO A 45 10.23 -10.61 15.19
N VAL A 46 10.12 -9.35 14.80
CA VAL A 46 8.98 -8.67 14.18
C VAL A 46 8.47 -9.43 12.95
N GLY A 47 7.28 -10.03 13.05
CA GLY A 47 6.61 -10.68 11.94
C GLY A 47 5.92 -9.68 11.01
N PHE A 48 6.21 -9.76 9.71
CA PHE A 48 5.40 -9.60 8.48
C PHE A 48 3.99 -8.96 8.51
N ARG A 49 3.69 -8.06 9.44
CA ARG A 49 2.32 -7.62 9.72
C ARG A 49 1.81 -6.51 8.81
N ASP A 50 2.65 -5.97 7.90
CA ASP A 50 2.30 -4.78 7.10
C ASP A 50 2.32 -4.94 5.55
N MET A 51 2.52 -6.13 4.99
CA MET A 51 2.37 -6.31 3.52
C MET A 51 0.91 -6.50 3.09
N PHE A 52 0.52 -6.11 1.87
CA PHE A 52 -0.82 -6.37 1.33
C PHE A 52 -1.16 -7.88 1.37
N PRO A 53 -2.37 -8.29 1.82
CA PRO A 53 -2.73 -9.71 1.96
C PRO A 53 -2.56 -10.53 0.67
N ALA A 54 -2.82 -9.93 -0.50
CA ALA A 54 -2.66 -10.57 -1.81
C ALA A 54 -1.19 -10.84 -2.19
N MET A 55 -0.24 -10.15 -1.57
CA MET A 55 1.20 -10.35 -1.79
C MET A 55 1.87 -11.23 -0.72
N ARG A 56 1.25 -11.40 0.46
CA ARG A 56 1.79 -12.29 1.51
C ARG A 56 1.78 -13.75 1.13
N SER A 57 0.75 -14.20 0.40
CA SER A 57 0.52 -15.62 0.14
C SER A 57 1.57 -16.29 -0.76
N ARG A 58 2.38 -15.56 -1.54
CA ARG A 58 3.36 -16.16 -2.45
C ARG A 58 4.81 -16.01 -1.99
N PHE A 59 5.16 -15.04 -1.16
CA PHE A 59 6.57 -14.95 -0.72
C PHE A 59 6.96 -16.04 0.28
N ASP A 60 6.01 -16.51 1.11
CA ASP A 60 6.28 -17.59 2.07
C ASP A 60 6.30 -18.99 1.43
N SER A 61 5.97 -19.14 0.14
CA SER A 61 5.83 -20.46 -0.52
C SER A 61 6.85 -20.73 -1.62
N PHE A 62 7.69 -19.77 -1.99
CA PHE A 62 8.71 -19.93 -3.05
C PHE A 62 10.11 -20.24 -2.52
N GLY A 63 10.25 -20.49 -1.21
CA GLY A 63 11.45 -21.08 -0.65
C GLY A 63 11.57 -22.55 -1.06
N TYR A 64 12.46 -22.84 -2.02
CA TYR A 64 13.07 -24.15 -2.30
C TYR A 64 12.33 -25.17 -3.20
N SER A 65 11.94 -24.82 -4.44
CA SER A 65 11.88 -25.85 -5.49
C SER A 65 12.29 -25.33 -6.88
N GLY A 66 13.22 -26.05 -7.52
CA GLY A 66 13.73 -25.76 -8.87
C GLY A 66 12.86 -26.30 -10.00
N PHE A 67 11.56 -26.45 -9.78
CA PHE A 67 10.62 -26.96 -10.79
C PHE A 67 9.41 -26.05 -10.85
N ILE A 68 9.28 -25.30 -11.94
CA ILE A 68 8.12 -24.45 -12.23
C ILE A 68 7.10 -25.36 -12.94
N PRO A 69 6.01 -25.80 -12.28
CA PRO A 69 5.05 -26.69 -12.92
C PRO A 69 4.31 -25.95 -14.04
N GLU A 70 4.03 -26.64 -15.15
CA GLU A 70 3.35 -26.09 -16.36
C GLU A 70 2.02 -25.36 -16.05
N GLY A 71 1.39 -25.67 -14.91
CA GLY A 71 0.20 -24.96 -14.42
C GLY A 71 0.43 -23.47 -14.10
N THR A 72 1.68 -23.05 -13.82
CA THR A 72 2.01 -21.64 -13.58
C THR A 72 1.91 -20.79 -14.85
N PHE A 73 2.21 -21.36 -16.01
CA PHE A 73 2.08 -20.66 -17.30
C PHE A 73 0.62 -20.36 -17.64
N LYS A 74 -0.29 -21.32 -17.43
CA LYS A 74 -1.74 -21.10 -17.64
C LYS A 74 -2.31 -20.01 -16.73
N VAL A 75 -1.79 -19.91 -15.50
CA VAL A 75 -2.19 -18.85 -14.55
C VAL A 75 -1.67 -17.50 -15.01
N GLU A 76 -0.43 -17.40 -15.49
CA GLU A 76 0.12 -16.15 -16.02
C GLU A 76 -0.53 -15.75 -17.36
N GLU A 77 -0.93 -16.70 -18.22
CA GLU A 77 -1.71 -16.43 -19.43
C GLU A 77 -3.10 -15.88 -19.11
N ALA A 78 -3.81 -16.49 -18.15
CA ALA A 78 -5.10 -15.97 -17.67
C ALA A 78 -4.96 -14.57 -17.06
N ARG A 79 -3.86 -14.31 -16.34
CA ARG A 79 -3.55 -12.99 -15.79
C ARG A 79 -3.27 -11.97 -16.89
N LEU A 80 -2.51 -12.34 -17.92
CA LEU A 80 -2.27 -11.48 -19.09
C LEU A 80 -3.56 -11.18 -19.84
N HIS A 81 -4.47 -12.16 -19.97
CA HIS A 81 -5.79 -11.94 -20.57
C HIS A 81 -6.61 -10.95 -19.74
N ALA A 82 -6.69 -11.15 -18.42
CA ALA A 82 -7.39 -10.24 -17.52
C ALA A 82 -6.79 -8.81 -17.55
N LEU A 83 -5.47 -8.69 -17.65
CA LEU A 83 -4.80 -7.39 -17.80
C LEU A 83 -5.15 -6.71 -19.15
N LYS A 84 -5.22 -7.48 -20.24
CA LYS A 84 -5.65 -6.95 -21.54
C LYS A 84 -7.10 -6.48 -21.50
N GLU A 85 -8.01 -7.26 -20.95
CA GLU A 85 -9.41 -6.88 -20.78
C GLU A 85 -9.56 -5.63 -19.90
N TRP A 86 -8.83 -5.59 -18.77
CA TRP A 86 -8.82 -4.43 -17.88
C TRP A 86 -8.29 -3.18 -18.59
N SER A 87 -7.20 -3.31 -19.36
CA SER A 87 -6.64 -2.18 -20.12
C SER A 87 -7.60 -1.66 -21.19
N ALA A 88 -8.32 -2.56 -21.88
CA ALA A 88 -9.30 -2.19 -22.89
C ALA A 88 -10.52 -1.50 -22.28
N LEU A 89 -11.00 -1.98 -21.12
CA LEU A 89 -12.07 -1.34 -20.36
C LEU A 89 -11.65 0.03 -19.83
N ASN A 90 -10.42 0.17 -19.36
CA ASN A 90 -9.91 1.45 -18.89
C ASN A 90 -9.77 2.47 -20.04
N ALA A 91 -9.27 2.03 -21.20
CA ALA A 91 -9.21 2.87 -22.41
C ALA A 91 -10.61 3.33 -22.87
N LYS A 92 -11.62 2.46 -22.78
CA LYS A 92 -13.03 2.85 -23.06
C LYS A 92 -13.54 3.89 -22.07
N ARG A 93 -13.28 3.69 -20.77
CA ARG A 93 -13.67 4.64 -19.72
C ARG A 93 -13.01 6.01 -19.91
N GLU A 94 -11.72 6.02 -20.27
CA GLU A 94 -11.00 7.26 -20.57
C GLU A 94 -11.56 7.96 -21.81
N ALA A 95 -11.92 7.21 -22.86
CA ALA A 95 -12.58 7.79 -24.04
C ALA A 95 -13.95 8.39 -23.69
N GLU A 96 -14.77 7.69 -22.90
CA GLU A 96 -16.04 8.21 -22.40
C GLU A 96 -15.85 9.47 -21.55
N HIS A 97 -14.85 9.48 -20.66
CA HIS A 97 -14.51 10.62 -19.83
C HIS A 97 -14.14 11.84 -20.69
N LEU A 98 -13.28 11.66 -21.68
CA LEU A 98 -12.89 12.72 -22.61
C LEU A 98 -14.10 13.27 -23.39
N THR A 99 -15.04 12.40 -23.79
CA THR A 99 -16.26 12.88 -24.45
C THR A 99 -17.14 13.72 -23.51
N LEU A 100 -17.27 13.32 -22.24
CA LEU A 100 -18.01 14.06 -21.21
C LEU A 100 -17.33 15.39 -20.86
N GLU A 101 -16.01 15.42 -20.77
CA GLU A 101 -15.25 16.66 -20.58
C GLU A 101 -15.49 17.61 -21.77
N SER A 102 -15.45 17.10 -23.00
CA SER A 102 -15.69 17.93 -24.19
C SER A 102 -17.11 18.50 -24.26
N THR A 103 -18.12 17.76 -23.79
CA THR A 103 -19.51 18.27 -23.73
C THR A 103 -19.67 19.28 -22.61
N LEU A 104 -19.06 19.03 -21.45
CA LEU A 104 -19.04 19.95 -20.32
C LEU A 104 -18.34 21.27 -20.69
N GLU A 105 -17.21 21.22 -21.38
CA GLU A 105 -16.51 22.40 -21.92
C GLU A 105 -17.43 23.20 -22.85
N LYS A 106 -18.12 22.55 -23.79
CA LYS A 106 -19.10 23.22 -24.67
C LYS A 106 -20.23 23.88 -23.88
N HIS A 107 -20.74 23.24 -22.83
CA HIS A 107 -21.77 23.81 -21.97
C HIS A 107 -21.25 25.01 -21.17
N ILE A 108 -20.03 24.95 -20.64
CA ILE A 108 -19.40 26.07 -19.94
C ILE A 108 -19.23 27.25 -20.88
N LEU A 109 -18.69 27.02 -22.09
CA LEU A 109 -18.51 28.07 -23.10
C LEU A 109 -19.85 28.67 -23.55
N SER A 110 -20.87 27.85 -23.77
CA SER A 110 -22.23 28.31 -24.09
C SER A 110 -22.82 29.16 -22.98
N ARG A 111 -22.65 28.75 -21.71
CA ARG A 111 -23.12 29.51 -20.56
C ARG A 111 -22.39 30.84 -20.44
N ALA A 112 -21.06 30.83 -20.55
CA ALA A 112 -20.25 32.05 -20.51
C ALA A 112 -20.66 33.03 -21.63
N ALA A 113 -20.92 32.54 -22.84
CA ALA A 113 -21.44 33.37 -23.93
C ALA A 113 -22.79 34.01 -23.57
N SER A 114 -23.73 33.24 -23.01
CA SER A 114 -25.03 33.77 -22.58
C SER A 114 -24.93 34.78 -21.43
N GLU A 115 -23.99 34.60 -20.51
CA GLU A 115 -23.73 35.53 -19.40
C GLU A 115 -23.12 36.84 -19.92
N VAL A 116 -22.23 36.76 -20.93
CA VAL A 116 -21.69 37.95 -21.61
C VAL A 116 -22.79 38.70 -22.37
N GLU A 117 -23.70 38.01 -23.07
CA GLU A 117 -24.85 38.65 -23.72
C GLU A 117 -25.79 39.30 -22.72
N PHE A 118 -26.07 38.62 -21.60
CA PHE A 118 -26.87 39.18 -20.51
C PHE A 118 -26.22 40.45 -19.94
N ALA A 119 -24.90 40.44 -19.72
CA ALA A 119 -24.15 41.61 -19.25
C ALA A 119 -24.17 42.76 -20.27
N LYS A 120 -24.06 42.48 -21.56
CA LYS A 120 -24.19 43.51 -22.62
C LYS A 120 -25.59 44.13 -22.61
N ASN A 121 -26.63 43.30 -22.53
CA ASN A 121 -28.02 43.77 -22.48
C ASN A 121 -28.29 44.59 -21.20
N SER A 122 -27.80 44.16 -20.05
CA SER A 122 -27.97 44.91 -18.80
C SER A 122 -27.23 46.24 -18.82
N LEU A 123 -26.02 46.30 -19.38
CA LEU A 123 -25.31 47.56 -19.60
C LEU A 123 -26.09 48.50 -20.52
N SER A 124 -26.66 47.99 -21.62
CA SER A 124 -27.48 48.81 -22.52
C SER A 124 -28.74 49.36 -21.84
N LEU A 125 -29.37 48.57 -20.95
CA LEU A 125 -30.52 49.01 -20.16
C LEU A 125 -30.14 50.09 -19.16
N LEU A 126 -28.98 49.96 -18.49
CA LEU A 126 -28.47 50.98 -17.58
C LEU A 126 -28.13 52.27 -18.33
N GLU A 127 -27.59 52.17 -19.55
CA GLU A 127 -27.31 53.32 -20.39
C GLU A 127 -28.60 54.04 -20.82
N LEU A 128 -29.63 53.30 -21.21
CA LEU A 128 -30.95 53.86 -21.50
C LEU A 128 -31.60 54.50 -20.26
N GLN A 129 -31.49 53.87 -19.09
CA GLN A 129 -31.96 54.44 -17.82
C GLN A 129 -31.24 55.74 -17.49
N ARG A 130 -29.92 55.80 -17.72
CA ARG A 130 -29.13 57.02 -17.56
C ARG A 130 -29.60 58.12 -18.52
N GLN A 131 -29.80 57.80 -19.79
CA GLN A 131 -30.30 58.78 -20.77
C GLN A 131 -31.70 59.30 -20.39
N LEU A 132 -32.60 58.44 -19.93
CA LEU A 132 -33.91 58.85 -19.43
C LEU A 132 -33.79 59.76 -18.20
N PHE A 133 -32.89 59.44 -17.27
CA PHE A 133 -32.63 60.28 -16.10
C PHE A 133 -32.04 61.64 -16.50
N GLU A 134 -31.08 61.69 -17.42
CA GLU A 134 -30.50 62.94 -17.92
C GLU A 134 -31.56 63.82 -18.59
N LEU A 135 -32.49 63.24 -19.37
CA LEU A 135 -33.63 63.96 -19.95
C LEU A 135 -34.61 64.45 -18.89
N GLN A 136 -34.92 63.65 -17.88
CA GLN A 136 -35.78 64.05 -16.75
C GLN A 136 -35.15 65.16 -15.92
N VAL A 137 -33.84 65.08 -15.67
CA VAL A 137 -33.08 66.11 -14.99
C VAL A 137 -33.07 67.37 -15.83
N ALA A 138 -32.73 67.31 -17.13
CA ALA A 138 -32.78 68.46 -18.03
C ALA A 138 -34.16 69.13 -18.07
N LYS A 139 -35.25 68.35 -17.95
CA LYS A 139 -36.63 68.86 -17.81
C LYS A 139 -36.92 69.46 -16.43
N ALA A 140 -36.27 68.98 -15.38
CA ALA A 140 -36.41 69.47 -14.00
C ALA A 140 -35.46 70.64 -13.67
N LYS A 141 -34.55 71.01 -14.57
CA LYS A 141 -33.63 72.17 -14.48
C LYS A 141 -34.31 73.53 -14.59
N ASP A 142 -35.61 73.61 -14.31
CA ASP A 142 -36.27 74.84 -13.87
C ASP A 142 -35.86 75.13 -12.40
N THR A 143 -34.59 75.54 -12.29
CA THR A 143 -33.95 76.49 -11.37
C THR A 143 -33.81 76.26 -9.85
N THR A 144 -34.41 75.24 -9.21
CA THR A 144 -34.20 75.05 -7.73
C THR A 144 -33.84 73.64 -7.25
N LEU A 145 -34.10 72.59 -8.03
CA LEU A 145 -33.77 71.19 -7.68
C LEU A 145 -32.28 70.83 -7.85
N ASP A 146 -31.59 71.49 -8.78
CA ASP A 146 -30.19 71.18 -9.15
C ASP A 146 -29.21 71.29 -7.97
N LYS A 147 -29.38 72.29 -7.10
CA LYS A 147 -28.48 72.50 -5.96
C LYS A 147 -28.61 71.39 -4.91
N LEU A 148 -29.80 70.82 -4.75
CA LEU A 148 -30.04 69.71 -3.82
C LEU A 148 -29.55 68.38 -4.39
N VAL A 149 -29.73 68.15 -5.69
CA VAL A 149 -29.22 66.94 -6.37
C VAL A 149 -27.68 66.90 -6.36
N VAL A 150 -27.01 68.03 -6.61
CA VAL A 150 -25.54 68.12 -6.55
C VAL A 150 -25.01 67.82 -5.15
N ARG A 151 -25.64 68.38 -4.10
CA ARG A 151 -25.23 68.09 -2.70
C ARG A 151 -25.45 66.63 -2.33
N LYS A 152 -26.55 66.03 -2.75
CA LYS A 152 -26.82 64.61 -2.50
C LYS A 152 -25.80 63.73 -3.23
N ALA A 153 -25.49 64.02 -4.49
CA ALA A 153 -24.49 63.30 -5.27
C ALA A 153 -23.09 63.37 -4.63
N GLN A 154 -22.71 64.52 -4.06
CA GLN A 154 -21.46 64.67 -3.31
C GLN A 154 -21.44 63.81 -2.04
N ALA A 155 -22.52 63.83 -1.25
CA ALA A 155 -22.62 63.01 -0.04
C ALA A 155 -22.61 61.50 -0.34
N ASP A 156 -23.25 61.06 -1.43
CA ASP A 156 -23.23 59.67 -1.85
C ASP A 156 -21.84 59.25 -2.37
N ALA A 157 -21.11 60.16 -3.03
CA ALA A 157 -19.72 59.93 -3.45
C ALA A 157 -18.76 59.81 -2.25
N GLU A 158 -18.87 60.69 -1.26
CA GLU A 158 -18.08 60.62 -0.02
C GLU A 158 -18.36 59.31 0.75
N ARG A 159 -19.63 58.87 0.79
CA ARG A 159 -19.99 57.59 1.41
C ARG A 159 -19.37 56.40 0.66
N ALA A 160 -19.43 56.41 -0.67
CA ALA A 160 -18.83 55.35 -1.49
C ALA A 160 -17.30 55.29 -1.31
N GLU A 161 -16.62 56.43 -1.18
CA GLU A 161 -15.19 56.48 -0.88
C GLU A 161 -14.87 55.93 0.52
N ALA A 162 -15.67 56.27 1.53
CA ALA A 162 -15.51 55.74 2.88
C ALA A 162 -15.71 54.21 2.93
N GLU A 163 -16.73 53.68 2.25
CA GLU A 163 -16.97 52.23 2.14
C GLU A 163 -15.81 51.53 1.41
N LYS A 164 -15.26 52.15 0.36
CA LYS A 164 -14.07 51.66 -0.32
C LYS A 164 -12.85 51.60 0.62
N GLN A 165 -12.64 52.62 1.46
CA GLN A 165 -11.54 52.59 2.44
C GLN A 165 -11.74 51.50 3.51
N ILE A 166 -12.97 51.31 4.00
CA ILE A 166 -13.29 50.25 4.97
C ILE A 166 -13.03 48.87 4.36
N THR A 167 -13.47 48.64 3.12
CA THR A 167 -13.26 47.35 2.46
C THR A 167 -11.77 47.07 2.20
N VAL A 168 -11.00 48.07 1.75
CA VAL A 168 -9.55 47.95 1.57
C VAL A 168 -8.84 47.62 2.88
N THR A 169 -9.18 48.31 3.98
CA THR A 169 -8.55 48.04 5.28
C THR A 169 -8.90 46.65 5.82
N LEU A 170 -10.14 46.17 5.62
CA LEU A 170 -10.53 44.80 5.99
C LEU A 170 -9.79 43.74 5.18
N LEU A 171 -9.65 43.95 3.86
CA LEU A 171 -8.89 43.04 3.00
C LEU A 171 -7.40 43.02 3.37
N ALA A 172 -6.81 44.17 3.68
CA ALA A 172 -5.43 44.26 4.13
C ALA A 172 -5.20 43.49 5.46
N LYS A 173 -6.11 43.65 6.44
CA LYS A 173 -6.06 42.89 7.70
C LYS A 173 -6.22 41.38 7.48
N LYS A 174 -7.11 40.98 6.58
CA LYS A 174 -7.30 39.56 6.23
C LYS A 174 -6.05 38.99 5.58
N ALA A 175 -5.45 39.70 4.63
CA ALA A 175 -4.20 39.29 3.98
C ALA A 175 -3.06 39.16 5.00
N GLN A 176 -2.95 40.08 5.96
CA GLN A 176 -1.95 39.98 7.02
C GLN A 176 -2.17 38.76 7.91
N ALA A 177 -3.41 38.48 8.33
CA ALA A 177 -3.72 37.29 9.13
C ALA A 177 -3.50 35.96 8.36
N GLU A 178 -3.65 35.96 7.04
CA GLU A 178 -3.30 34.83 6.18
C GLU A 178 -1.78 34.65 6.06
N ALA A 179 -1.03 35.74 5.93
CA ALA A 179 0.44 35.71 5.92
C ALA A 179 1.00 35.16 7.24
N GLU A 180 0.51 35.63 8.39
CA GLU A 180 0.95 35.16 9.71
C GLU A 180 0.65 33.66 9.92
N ARG A 181 -0.49 33.16 9.43
CA ARG A 181 -0.81 31.72 9.44
C ARG A 181 0.15 30.92 8.56
N ALA A 182 0.41 31.38 7.34
CA ALA A 182 1.35 30.72 6.44
C ALA A 182 2.77 30.66 7.03
N GLU A 183 3.22 31.72 7.69
CA GLU A 183 4.51 31.74 8.39
C GLU A 183 4.57 30.71 9.54
N ALA A 184 3.49 30.59 10.33
CA ALA A 184 3.38 29.59 11.39
C ALA A 184 3.41 28.15 10.84
N GLU A 185 2.71 27.88 9.73
CA GLU A 185 2.74 26.58 9.05
C GLU A 185 4.14 26.24 8.52
N VAL A 186 4.82 27.20 7.90
CA VAL A 186 6.21 27.01 7.44
C VAL A 186 7.14 26.71 8.61
N ALA A 187 6.99 27.39 9.75
CA ALA A 187 7.78 27.12 10.95
C ALA A 187 7.53 25.71 11.49
N TRP A 188 6.27 25.27 11.50
CA TRP A 188 5.89 23.91 11.91
C TRP A 188 6.47 22.84 10.99
N VAL A 189 6.36 23.01 9.67
CA VAL A 189 6.94 22.10 8.67
C VAL A 189 8.46 22.01 8.82
N LYS A 190 9.15 23.13 9.06
CA LYS A 190 10.61 23.13 9.33
C LYS A 190 10.96 22.33 10.59
N CYS A 191 10.15 22.43 11.64
CA CYS A 191 10.34 21.64 12.86
C CYS A 191 10.16 20.14 12.60
N GLN A 192 9.09 19.77 11.88
CA GLN A 192 8.83 18.39 11.50
C GLN A 192 9.94 17.80 10.62
N HIS A 193 10.44 18.58 9.65
CA HIS A 193 11.54 18.18 8.79
C HIS A 193 12.81 17.86 9.58
N LYS A 194 13.20 18.75 10.50
CA LYS A 194 14.34 18.50 11.40
C LYS A 194 14.18 17.25 12.24
N LYS A 195 12.94 16.92 12.67
CA LYS A 195 12.66 15.66 13.39
C LYS A 195 12.88 14.45 12.48
N THR A 196 12.36 14.50 11.25
CA THR A 196 12.54 13.42 10.27
C THR A 196 14.00 13.22 9.86
N GLU A 197 14.79 14.29 9.75
CA GLU A 197 16.23 14.17 9.47
C GLU A 197 16.99 13.48 10.61
N LYS A 198 16.63 13.76 11.86
CA LYS A 198 17.20 13.07 13.03
C LYS A 198 16.82 11.59 13.06
N GLU A 199 15.56 11.27 12.75
CA GLU A 199 15.09 9.87 12.66
C GLU A 199 15.79 9.13 11.52
N LYS A 200 15.96 9.78 10.36
CA LYS A 200 16.73 9.22 9.25
C LYS A 200 18.18 8.93 9.65
N ALA A 201 18.86 9.88 10.28
CA ALA A 201 20.24 9.68 10.76
C ALA A 201 20.34 8.53 11.78
N LYS A 202 19.33 8.38 12.64
CA LYS A 202 19.25 7.24 13.57
C LYS A 202 19.10 5.91 12.82
N LEU A 203 18.21 5.84 11.84
CA LEU A 203 18.00 4.64 11.02
C LEU A 203 19.26 4.29 10.20
N ASP A 204 19.97 5.29 9.67
CA ASP A 204 21.23 5.09 8.96
C ASP A 204 22.30 4.48 9.88
N LEU A 205 22.37 4.92 11.15
CA LEU A 205 23.25 4.31 12.15
C LEU A 205 22.84 2.85 12.48
N GLU A 206 21.54 2.59 12.66
CA GLU A 206 21.03 1.24 12.90
C GLU A 206 21.35 0.30 11.72
N MET A 207 21.22 0.78 10.49
CA MET A 207 21.59 0.04 9.28
C MET A 207 23.08 -0.31 9.25
N HIS A 208 23.97 0.63 9.58
CA HIS A 208 25.40 0.36 9.67
C HIS A 208 25.74 -0.69 10.74
N LEU A 209 25.08 -0.63 11.90
CA LEU A 209 25.28 -1.63 12.96
C LEU A 209 24.82 -3.03 12.52
N VAL A 210 23.66 -3.14 11.87
CA VAL A 210 23.17 -4.42 11.34
C VAL A 210 24.09 -4.94 10.25
N GLN A 211 24.61 -4.07 9.37
CA GLN A 211 25.54 -4.47 8.33
C GLN A 211 26.85 -5.02 8.92
N ALA A 212 27.41 -4.35 9.94
CA ALA A 212 28.59 -4.84 10.66
C ALA A 212 28.34 -6.19 11.35
N GLN A 213 27.14 -6.39 11.93
CA GLN A 213 26.75 -7.68 12.50
C GLN A 213 26.69 -8.78 11.43
N VAL A 214 26.07 -8.53 10.28
CA VAL A 214 26.02 -9.48 9.15
C VAL A 214 27.42 -9.86 8.69
N GLU A 215 28.33 -8.90 8.58
CA GLU A 215 29.73 -9.15 8.21
C GLU A 215 30.45 -10.00 9.28
N SER A 216 30.21 -9.71 10.57
CA SER A 216 30.75 -10.54 11.66
C SER A 216 30.23 -11.99 11.62
N PHE A 217 28.94 -12.19 11.31
CA PHE A 217 28.34 -13.51 11.18
C PHE A 217 28.94 -14.26 9.98
N LYS A 218 29.07 -13.60 8.83
CA LYS A 218 29.75 -14.18 7.65
C LYS A 218 31.18 -14.61 7.98
N ALA A 219 31.93 -13.78 8.70
CA ALA A 219 33.29 -14.12 9.13
C ALA A 219 33.32 -15.31 10.10
N GLN A 220 32.38 -15.39 11.04
CA GLN A 220 32.25 -16.54 11.95
C GLN A 220 31.87 -17.81 11.18
N THR A 221 30.90 -17.76 10.26
CA THR A 221 30.52 -18.90 9.42
C THR A 221 31.71 -19.39 8.60
N ALA A 222 32.51 -18.49 8.03
CA ALA A 222 33.73 -18.86 7.30
C ALA A 222 34.76 -19.57 8.21
N LYS A 223 34.94 -19.13 9.45
CA LYS A 223 35.80 -19.82 10.43
C LYS A 223 35.29 -21.21 10.76
N PHE A 224 33.99 -21.37 11.01
CA PHE A 224 33.39 -22.68 11.26
C PHE A 224 33.50 -23.61 10.06
N GLN A 225 33.32 -23.10 8.84
CA GLN A 225 33.53 -23.89 7.62
C GLN A 225 34.99 -24.34 7.47
N ALA A 226 35.95 -23.48 7.80
CA ALA A 226 37.37 -23.81 7.77
C ALA A 226 37.75 -24.86 8.84
N GLU A 227 37.22 -24.74 10.06
CA GLU A 227 37.41 -25.74 11.12
C GLU A 227 36.78 -27.09 10.77
N ALA A 228 35.57 -27.09 10.20
CA ALA A 228 34.91 -28.30 9.73
C ALA A 228 35.69 -28.98 8.60
N ALA A 229 36.26 -28.21 7.67
CA ALA A 229 37.11 -28.75 6.61
C ALA A 229 38.40 -29.36 7.18
N LYS A 230 39.02 -28.72 8.18
CA LYS A 230 40.20 -29.26 8.87
C LYS A 230 39.89 -30.56 9.62
N ALA A 231 38.79 -30.61 10.35
CA ALA A 231 38.33 -31.81 11.05
C ALA A 231 38.04 -32.96 10.08
N ASN A 232 37.40 -32.68 8.93
CA ASN A 232 37.20 -33.69 7.89
C ASN A 232 38.51 -34.20 7.29
N ALA A 233 39.50 -33.32 7.07
CA ALA A 233 40.82 -33.72 6.57
C ALA A 233 41.57 -34.59 7.60
N GLU A 234 41.51 -34.25 8.89
CA GLU A 234 42.09 -35.05 9.97
C GLU A 234 41.39 -36.42 10.10
N ALA A 235 40.06 -36.48 9.97
CA ALA A 235 39.31 -37.74 9.96
C ALA A 235 39.67 -38.62 8.76
N GLN A 236 39.88 -38.04 7.57
CA GLN A 236 40.32 -38.78 6.38
C GLN A 236 41.75 -39.31 6.52
N LEU A 237 42.66 -38.55 7.12
CA LEU A 237 44.03 -38.99 7.42
C LEU A 237 44.05 -40.10 8.47
N ALA A 238 43.22 -40.01 9.51
CA ALA A 238 43.07 -41.06 10.51
C ALA A 238 42.45 -42.34 9.92
N ALA A 239 41.48 -42.21 9.01
CA ALA A 239 40.92 -43.34 8.27
C ALA A 239 41.97 -44.01 7.36
N ALA A 240 42.80 -43.21 6.67
CA ALA A 240 43.89 -43.73 5.83
C ALA A 240 45.00 -44.43 6.65
N ALA A 241 45.30 -43.93 7.86
CA ALA A 241 46.27 -44.53 8.77
C ALA A 241 45.75 -45.84 9.44
N SER A 242 44.44 -46.08 9.41
CA SER A 242 43.80 -47.26 10.01
C SER A 242 43.57 -48.40 9.02
N THR A 243 44.14 -48.34 7.81
CA THR A 243 43.94 -49.37 6.78
C THR A 243 44.68 -50.67 7.14
N PRO A 244 43.99 -51.79 7.43
CA PRO A 244 44.64 -53.10 7.53
C PRO A 244 44.93 -53.63 6.12
N ALA A 245 46.02 -54.39 5.99
CA ALA A 245 46.45 -55.04 4.75
C ALA A 245 45.31 -55.83 4.06
N PRO A 246 45.29 -55.91 2.72
CA PRO A 246 44.22 -56.59 1.99
C PRO A 246 44.31 -58.11 2.20
N SER A 247 43.50 -58.64 3.10
CA SER A 247 43.22 -60.08 3.11
C SER A 247 42.19 -60.39 2.03
N SER A 248 42.68 -60.97 0.96
CA SER A 248 41.93 -61.66 -0.09
C SER A 248 40.89 -62.62 0.50
N GLY A 249 39.62 -62.45 0.11
CA GLY A 249 38.61 -63.52 0.17
C GLY A 249 37.30 -63.11 0.84
N ALA A 250 36.35 -62.58 0.06
CA ALA A 250 34.92 -62.73 0.32
C ALA A 250 34.09 -62.12 -0.83
N ALA A 251 34.05 -62.81 -1.98
CA ALA A 251 33.09 -62.54 -3.05
C ALA A 251 31.87 -63.52 -3.13
N PRO A 252 31.37 -64.19 -2.07
CA PRO A 252 30.10 -64.91 -2.17
C PRO A 252 28.86 -64.09 -1.73
N ALA A 253 29.02 -63.00 -0.97
CA ALA A 253 27.87 -62.30 -0.36
C ALA A 253 26.98 -61.55 -1.36
N GLN A 254 27.56 -60.90 -2.37
CA GLN A 254 26.78 -60.10 -3.34
C GLN A 254 25.93 -60.96 -4.29
N GLN A 255 26.34 -62.21 -4.57
CA GLN A 255 25.51 -63.13 -5.36
C GLN A 255 24.34 -63.69 -4.55
N GLU A 256 24.54 -63.98 -3.26
CA GLU A 256 23.47 -64.43 -2.38
C GLU A 256 22.41 -63.33 -2.17
N VAL A 257 22.85 -62.07 -2.00
CA VAL A 257 21.95 -60.91 -1.83
C VAL A 257 21.14 -60.64 -3.09
N LYS A 258 21.75 -60.69 -4.28
CA LYS A 258 21.01 -60.58 -5.56
C LYS A 258 19.98 -61.70 -5.73
N GLN A 259 20.32 -62.93 -5.37
CA GLN A 259 19.36 -64.05 -5.42
C GLN A 259 18.22 -63.91 -4.41
N LEU A 260 18.43 -63.24 -3.28
CA LEU A 260 17.40 -62.96 -2.29
C LEU A 260 16.48 -61.82 -2.75
N LEU A 261 17.02 -60.76 -3.34
CA LEU A 261 16.25 -59.68 -3.98
C LEU A 261 15.34 -60.18 -5.09
N ASP A 262 15.90 -60.95 -6.05
CA ASP A 262 15.13 -61.52 -7.15
C ASP A 262 13.98 -62.41 -6.66
N LYS A 263 14.17 -63.11 -5.52
CA LYS A 263 13.14 -63.95 -4.92
C LYS A 263 12.12 -63.12 -4.14
N LEU A 264 12.50 -62.01 -3.52
CA LEU A 264 11.58 -61.12 -2.82
C LEU A 264 10.69 -60.35 -3.80
N GLU A 265 11.26 -59.81 -4.89
CA GLU A 265 10.53 -59.07 -5.92
C GLU A 265 9.55 -59.95 -6.71
N LYS A 266 9.91 -61.21 -7.00
CA LYS A 266 9.02 -62.15 -7.71
C LYS A 266 7.89 -62.70 -6.86
N MET A 267 8.01 -62.67 -5.54
CA MET A 267 7.13 -63.43 -4.66
C MET A 267 6.05 -62.61 -3.97
N ASP A 268 6.30 -61.33 -3.63
CA ASP A 268 5.28 -60.34 -3.22
C ASP A 268 5.98 -58.98 -2.96
N PRO A 269 5.51 -57.84 -3.52
CA PRO A 269 5.96 -56.51 -3.10
C PRO A 269 5.65 -56.29 -1.61
N CYS A 270 6.22 -55.27 -0.97
CA CYS A 270 5.89 -54.98 0.43
C CYS A 270 4.36 -54.78 0.59
N SER A 271 3.82 -54.81 1.82
CA SER A 271 2.38 -54.60 2.08
C SER A 271 1.80 -53.33 1.43
N GLY A 272 2.64 -52.35 1.08
CA GLY A 272 2.28 -51.14 0.33
C GLY A 272 2.49 -51.18 -1.19
N GLY A 273 2.87 -52.32 -1.78
CA GLY A 273 3.06 -52.49 -3.22
C GLY A 273 4.43 -52.05 -3.79
N TYR A 274 5.39 -51.69 -2.93
CA TYR A 274 6.70 -51.20 -3.37
C TYR A 274 7.76 -52.30 -3.45
N ALA A 275 8.70 -52.15 -4.39
CA ALA A 275 9.85 -53.03 -4.55
C ALA A 275 10.81 -52.93 -3.34
N TRP A 276 11.57 -54.01 -3.13
CA TRP A 276 12.56 -54.11 -2.07
C TRP A 276 13.92 -53.66 -2.60
N VAL A 277 14.63 -52.83 -1.84
CA VAL A 277 15.96 -52.32 -2.19
C VAL A 277 16.97 -52.78 -1.14
N ASP A 278 18.15 -53.18 -1.61
CA ASP A 278 19.26 -53.55 -0.73
C ASP A 278 19.78 -52.36 0.08
N ARG A 279 19.89 -52.54 1.39
CA ARG A 279 20.49 -51.56 2.31
C ARG A 279 21.52 -52.25 3.20
N PRO A 280 22.73 -52.50 2.67
CA PRO A 280 23.79 -53.17 3.42
C PRO A 280 24.25 -52.36 4.64
N ASP A 281 24.08 -51.03 4.60
CA ASP A 281 24.28 -50.10 5.70
C ASP A 281 23.32 -50.36 6.88
N GLU A 282 22.12 -50.86 6.60
CA GLU A 282 21.12 -51.19 7.61
C GLU A 282 21.08 -52.70 7.95
N GLY A 283 21.85 -53.52 7.23
CA GLY A 283 21.88 -54.97 7.43
C GLY A 283 20.62 -55.70 6.93
N GLY A 284 19.94 -55.16 5.92
CA GLY A 284 18.74 -55.79 5.36
C GLY A 284 18.19 -55.10 4.11
N PHE A 285 16.93 -55.40 3.79
CA PHE A 285 16.18 -54.82 2.69
C PHE A 285 15.17 -53.80 3.19
N ARG A 286 15.06 -52.66 2.52
CA ARG A 286 14.05 -51.64 2.78
C ARG A 286 13.19 -51.43 1.54
N CYS A 287 11.88 -51.26 1.69
CA CYS A 287 11.04 -50.95 0.54
C CYS A 287 11.29 -49.52 0.03
N GLU A 288 11.09 -49.25 -1.26
CA GLU A 288 11.29 -47.88 -1.82
C GLU A 288 10.43 -46.81 -1.13
N GLY A 289 9.23 -47.17 -0.66
CA GLY A 289 8.38 -46.30 0.14
C GLY A 289 8.92 -45.99 1.55
N GLY A 290 10.08 -46.51 1.93
CA GLY A 290 10.82 -46.18 3.17
C GLY A 290 10.26 -46.74 4.48
N SER A 291 9.05 -47.30 4.45
CA SER A 291 8.23 -47.64 5.63
C SER A 291 8.41 -49.05 6.17
N HIS A 292 8.94 -49.99 5.38
CA HIS A 292 9.10 -51.39 5.79
C HIS A 292 10.56 -51.81 5.64
N PHE A 293 11.08 -52.45 6.69
CA PHE A 293 12.44 -53.00 6.76
C PHE A 293 12.38 -54.50 7.06
N LYS A 294 13.27 -55.27 6.44
CA LYS A 294 13.40 -56.72 6.65
C LYS A 294 14.87 -57.10 6.69
N SER A 295 15.32 -57.65 7.81
CA SER A 295 16.73 -58.06 7.95
C SER A 295 17.08 -59.22 7.00
N TYR A 296 18.36 -59.39 6.69
CA TYR A 296 18.81 -60.54 5.88
C TYR A 296 18.45 -61.89 6.49
N ALA A 297 18.40 -61.99 7.82
CA ALA A 297 18.01 -63.21 8.52
C ALA A 297 16.52 -63.53 8.32
N GLU A 298 15.66 -62.52 8.44
CA GLU A 298 14.22 -62.66 8.20
C GLU A 298 13.89 -62.91 6.73
N ALA A 299 14.62 -62.29 5.80
CA ALA A 299 14.50 -62.57 4.38
C ALA A 299 14.84 -64.03 4.05
N ARG A 300 15.93 -64.56 4.62
CA ARG A 300 16.31 -65.98 4.46
C ARG A 300 15.29 -66.93 5.06
N ALA A 301 14.81 -66.64 6.28
CA ALA A 301 13.77 -67.44 6.93
C ALA A 301 12.46 -67.44 6.13
N PHE A 302 12.06 -66.29 5.58
CA PHE A 302 10.84 -66.15 4.79
C PHE A 302 10.91 -66.91 3.45
N VAL A 303 12.04 -66.82 2.75
CA VAL A 303 12.28 -67.59 1.52
C VAL A 303 12.32 -69.10 1.80
N ALA A 304 12.84 -69.51 2.96
CA ALA A 304 12.86 -70.92 3.37
C ALA A 304 11.48 -71.45 3.80
N ALA A 305 10.65 -70.63 4.47
CA ALA A 305 9.34 -71.03 4.99
C ALA A 305 8.29 -71.29 3.90
N LYS A 306 8.33 -70.55 2.77
CA LYS A 306 7.41 -70.74 1.63
C LYS A 306 7.83 -71.84 0.64
N LYS A 307 8.94 -72.55 0.89
CA LYS A 307 9.35 -73.73 0.10
C LYS A 307 8.70 -75.05 0.57
N LYS A 308 7.83 -74.99 1.58
CA LYS A 308 6.91 -76.05 2.00
C LYS A 308 5.50 -75.71 1.56
#